data_AF-J4TD98-F1
#
_entry.id   AF-J4TD98-F1
#
_cell.length_a   1.000
_cell.length_b   1.000
_cell.length_c   1.000
_cell.angle_alpha   90.00
_cell.angle_beta   90.00
_cell.angle_gamma   90.00
#
_symmetry.space_group_name_H-M   'P 1'
#
loop_
_entity.id
_entity.type
_entity.pdbx_description
1 polymer ?
#
loop_
_entity_poly.entity_id
_entity_poly.type
_entity_poly.pdbx_seq_one_letter_code
_entity_poly.pdbx_strand_id
1 'polypeptide(L)'
;MQKNKKKMCAWLITMALGLAIVGCSNNKTITTTETTMQQSETTATDTSSITTVGEYSDEDLDTSYSDSDTKIELSAGSADITGDGATFEDGNIKITKAGTYVLSGDFDGQIITEVGDEDVVHLVFNGVNITNTTSSAINAATGKKVVITLVDGTTNTLSDGTSYEYADGEDEPDATLFVKNNLTINGNGSLNIDSNYAAAIKSKDNLIILGGNITIDSVDKAIKGKDSVTIENANITINAEDDGITTDGALVINSGNINIKKAGEGLEAVTIDINGGNIDIVATDDGLNARGLIDDSASDAEKEAYGEENQADTYLKITGGVVNVDAGADGIDSNGQVYIEGGTVYISGATSGPDVALDYNGEATISSGTFVSTGVQEMSQTFSSNSTQNFITAYYSSTLEAGTEIKVTDKSGNVVVSYTAAKSFSFAVISSDKLTTGETYTVTAGDNSDEVTITAGGNTIGESTGGGMGGQGGPDGNGGPGGNPPTGEPPQKPTDANGNELEMPEPPSSDSSQTEKN
;
A
#
# COMPACT_ATOMS: atom_id res chain seq x y z
N MET A 1 -50.00 47.86 39.44
CA MET A 1 -48.64 47.37 39.13
C MET A 1 -48.50 47.22 37.62
N GLN A 2 -47.29 47.46 37.12
CA GLN A 2 -46.87 47.85 35.76
C GLN A 2 -47.49 47.05 34.60
N LYS A 3 -48.20 47.72 33.66
CA LYS A 3 -47.83 48.18 32.28
C LYS A 3 -48.00 47.07 31.19
N ASN A 4 -49.06 47.06 30.35
CA ASN A 4 -49.36 47.87 29.12
C ASN A 4 -48.36 47.58 27.96
N LYS A 5 -48.67 47.30 26.68
CA LYS A 5 -49.78 47.52 25.70
C LYS A 5 -49.55 46.51 24.52
N LYS A 6 -50.51 45.80 23.92
CA LYS A 6 -51.51 46.16 22.88
C LYS A 6 -51.00 46.89 21.60
N LYS A 7 -51.17 46.19 20.46
CA LYS A 7 -51.70 46.59 19.12
C LYS A 7 -50.74 46.98 17.98
N MET A 8 -50.83 46.17 16.90
CA MET A 8 -51.28 46.48 15.53
C MET A 8 -50.64 47.68 14.79
N CYS A 9 -50.11 47.44 13.57
CA CYS A 9 -50.51 48.17 12.36
C CYS A 9 -49.78 47.63 11.10
N ALA A 10 -50.57 47.25 10.11
CA ALA A 10 -50.17 47.16 8.71
C ALA A 10 -50.25 48.55 8.07
N TRP A 11 -49.34 48.86 7.15
CA TRP A 11 -49.50 49.97 6.21
C TRP A 11 -48.77 49.70 4.90
N LEU A 12 -49.53 49.81 3.80
CA LEU A 12 -49.11 49.99 2.41
C LEU A 12 -48.56 51.41 2.19
N ILE A 13 -47.77 51.64 1.13
CA ILE A 13 -47.95 52.70 0.09
C ILE A 13 -46.73 52.81 -0.88
N THR A 14 -46.97 52.38 -2.13
CA THR A 14 -46.69 52.95 -3.48
C THR A 14 -45.35 53.56 -3.96
N MET A 15 -45.16 53.37 -5.29
CA MET A 15 -44.48 54.22 -6.33
C MET A 15 -42.93 54.09 -6.42
N ALA A 16 -42.26 54.05 -7.58
CA ALA A 16 -42.57 54.44 -8.95
C ALA A 16 -41.64 53.78 -10.01
N LEU A 17 -42.06 53.96 -11.27
CA LEU A 17 -41.46 53.71 -12.59
C LEU A 17 -39.93 53.96 -12.77
N GLY A 18 -39.31 53.07 -13.57
CA GLY A 18 -38.66 53.43 -14.85
C GLY A 18 -37.17 53.78 -14.86
N LEU A 19 -36.37 52.95 -15.56
CA LEU A 19 -35.52 53.28 -16.72
C LEU A 19 -34.35 52.32 -16.85
N ALA A 20 -34.27 51.69 -18.02
CA ALA A 20 -33.12 50.95 -18.49
C ALA A 20 -31.95 51.91 -18.76
N ILE A 21 -30.75 51.53 -18.31
CA ILE A 21 -29.49 51.99 -18.89
C ILE A 21 -28.58 50.77 -18.99
N VAL A 22 -28.22 50.44 -20.23
CA VAL A 22 -27.12 49.54 -20.59
C VAL A 22 -25.82 50.28 -20.28
N GLY A 23 -24.95 49.66 -19.49
CA GLY A 23 -23.58 50.11 -19.27
C GLY A 23 -22.68 48.91 -19.07
N CYS A 24 -21.92 48.55 -20.11
CA CYS A 24 -20.84 47.57 -20.01
C CYS A 24 -19.68 48.13 -19.18
N SER A 25 -19.18 47.36 -18.23
CA SER A 25 -17.74 47.29 -17.95
C SER A 25 -17.40 45.97 -17.24
N ASN A 26 -16.35 45.31 -17.75
CA ASN A 26 -15.73 44.13 -17.16
C ASN A 26 -15.26 44.39 -15.73
N ASN A 27 -15.55 43.47 -14.80
CA ASN A 27 -14.47 42.82 -14.06
C ASN A 27 -14.90 41.49 -13.43
N LYS A 28 -14.00 40.53 -13.62
CA LYS A 28 -13.91 39.16 -13.13
C LYS A 28 -14.21 39.05 -11.62
N THR A 29 -15.14 38.17 -11.25
CA THR A 29 -15.23 37.61 -9.88
C THR A 29 -15.66 36.16 -9.99
N ILE A 30 -14.80 35.33 -9.41
CA ILE A 30 -14.85 33.87 -9.32
C ILE A 30 -16.12 33.47 -8.57
N THR A 31 -16.92 32.59 -9.17
CA THR A 31 -18.05 31.93 -8.50
C THR A 31 -17.70 30.45 -8.37
N THR A 32 -17.37 30.04 -7.15
CA THR A 32 -17.33 28.64 -6.74
C THR A 32 -18.70 28.04 -6.98
N THR A 33 -18.77 27.08 -7.91
CA THR A 33 -19.99 26.29 -8.14
C THR A 33 -19.77 24.96 -7.45
N GLU A 34 -20.62 24.67 -6.46
CA GLU A 34 -20.70 23.38 -5.78
C GLU A 34 -21.10 22.31 -6.81
N THR A 35 -20.19 21.37 -7.06
CA THR A 35 -20.46 20.18 -7.86
C THR A 35 -21.11 19.13 -6.96
N THR A 36 -22.36 18.79 -7.26
CA THR A 36 -23.07 17.66 -6.67
C THR A 36 -22.40 16.36 -7.14
N MET A 37 -21.69 15.68 -6.24
CA MET A 37 -21.15 14.33 -6.47
C MET A 37 -22.29 13.32 -6.39
N GLN A 38 -22.52 12.62 -7.50
CA GLN A 38 -23.51 11.56 -7.61
C GLN A 38 -22.91 10.28 -7.02
N GLN A 39 -23.35 9.92 -5.82
CA GLN A 39 -22.99 8.70 -5.12
C GLN A 39 -23.56 7.50 -5.89
N SER A 40 -22.67 6.64 -6.40
CA SER A 40 -23.06 5.35 -6.97
C SER A 40 -23.17 4.34 -5.83
N GLU A 41 -24.36 3.80 -5.59
CA GLU A 41 -24.61 2.75 -4.61
C GLU A 41 -24.00 1.42 -5.11
N THR A 42 -22.90 1.00 -4.51
CA THR A 42 -22.35 -0.35 -4.68
C THR A 42 -23.13 -1.32 -3.80
N THR A 43 -23.76 -2.31 -4.43
CA THR A 43 -24.52 -3.36 -3.75
C THR A 43 -23.54 -4.32 -3.08
N ALA A 44 -23.71 -4.57 -1.78
CA ALA A 44 -22.95 -5.55 -1.02
C ALA A 44 -23.24 -6.97 -1.55
N THR A 45 -22.21 -7.62 -2.09
CA THR A 45 -22.22 -9.04 -2.40
C THR A 45 -21.55 -9.83 -1.29
N ASP A 46 -22.25 -10.88 -0.87
CA ASP A 46 -21.96 -11.83 0.19
C ASP A 46 -20.60 -12.52 -0.03
N THR A 47 -19.59 -12.18 0.77
CA THR A 47 -18.26 -12.80 0.77
C THR A 47 -18.31 -14.05 1.65
N SER A 48 -18.67 -15.18 1.06
CA SER A 48 -18.42 -16.48 1.67
C SER A 48 -17.76 -17.38 0.64
N SER A 49 -16.59 -17.89 1.02
CA SER A 49 -15.64 -18.74 0.28
C SER A 49 -14.75 -18.05 -0.77
N ILE A 50 -13.82 -17.23 -0.29
CA ILE A 50 -12.45 -17.16 -0.85
C ILE A 50 -11.55 -17.81 0.21
N THR A 51 -10.70 -18.75 -0.19
CA THR A 51 -9.58 -19.24 0.62
C THR A 51 -8.61 -18.07 0.86
N THR A 52 -8.60 -17.52 2.08
CA THR A 52 -7.87 -16.29 2.43
C THR A 52 -6.36 -16.53 2.57
N VAL A 53 -5.56 -15.71 1.90
CA VAL A 53 -4.14 -15.50 2.17
C VAL A 53 -4.05 -14.41 3.24
N GLY A 54 -3.33 -14.66 4.34
CA GLY A 54 -3.38 -13.87 5.59
C GLY A 54 -4.08 -14.64 6.72
N GLU A 55 -3.45 -15.69 7.22
CA GLU A 55 -3.99 -16.45 8.36
C GLU A 55 -3.98 -15.58 9.62
N TYR A 56 -5.16 -15.35 10.20
CA TYR A 56 -5.32 -14.68 11.49
C TYR A 56 -5.82 -15.69 12.53
N SER A 57 -5.46 -15.49 13.80
CA SER A 57 -5.96 -16.28 14.91
C SER A 57 -7.23 -15.66 15.52
N ASP A 58 -7.95 -16.42 16.34
CA ASP A 58 -9.14 -15.91 17.04
C ASP A 58 -8.80 -14.67 17.90
N GLU A 59 -7.57 -14.62 18.46
CA GLU A 59 -7.08 -13.48 19.22
C GLU A 59 -6.90 -12.22 18.36
N ASP A 60 -6.61 -12.33 17.07
CA ASP A 60 -6.46 -11.18 16.17
C ASP A 60 -7.79 -10.49 15.90
N LEU A 61 -8.86 -11.29 15.84
CA LEU A 61 -10.23 -10.84 15.60
C LEU A 61 -10.91 -10.34 16.87
N ASP A 62 -10.33 -10.59 18.04
CA ASP A 62 -10.92 -10.21 19.31
C ASP A 62 -10.82 -8.68 19.53
N THR A 63 -11.98 -8.04 19.47
CA THR A 63 -12.17 -6.61 19.78
C THR A 63 -12.90 -6.43 21.12
N SER A 64 -13.17 -7.51 21.83
CA SER A 64 -14.01 -7.50 23.02
C SER A 64 -13.24 -7.07 24.27
N TYR A 65 -13.92 -6.32 25.12
CA TYR A 65 -13.45 -5.93 26.45
C TYR A 65 -14.66 -5.59 27.33
N SER A 66 -14.42 -5.50 28.63
CA SER A 66 -15.45 -5.45 29.67
C SER A 66 -15.03 -4.57 30.85
N ASP A 67 -15.99 -4.26 31.72
CA ASP A 67 -15.72 -3.52 32.95
C ASP A 67 -14.87 -4.27 33.98
N SER A 68 -14.72 -5.59 33.83
CA SER A 68 -13.89 -6.43 34.70
C SER A 68 -12.42 -6.47 34.29
N ASP A 69 -12.08 -6.01 33.08
CA ASP A 69 -10.70 -5.98 32.60
C ASP A 69 -9.90 -4.90 33.33
N THR A 70 -8.57 -5.02 33.30
CA THR A 70 -7.69 -4.09 34.01
C THR A 70 -7.76 -2.71 33.37
N LYS A 71 -8.22 -1.72 34.14
CA LYS A 71 -8.32 -0.33 33.68
C LYS A 71 -7.05 0.43 34.07
N ILE A 72 -6.48 1.17 33.11
CA ILE A 72 -5.32 2.02 33.28
C ILE A 72 -5.72 3.44 32.87
N GLU A 73 -6.09 4.24 33.87
CA GLU A 73 -6.47 5.64 33.69
C GLU A 73 -5.22 6.51 33.85
N LEU A 74 -4.75 7.06 32.74
CA LEU A 74 -3.47 7.76 32.64
C LEU A 74 -3.64 9.26 32.89
N SER A 75 -2.61 9.84 33.50
CA SER A 75 -2.43 11.29 33.67
C SER A 75 -0.96 11.62 33.49
N ALA A 76 -0.63 12.86 33.13
CA ALA A 76 0.76 13.28 32.92
C ALA A 76 1.65 12.90 34.13
N GLY A 77 2.54 11.92 33.95
CA GLY A 77 3.44 11.38 34.96
C GLY A 77 2.83 10.48 36.05
N SER A 78 1.59 9.98 35.91
CA SER A 78 0.97 9.05 36.88
C SER A 78 -0.11 8.16 36.25
N ALA A 79 -0.51 7.09 36.94
CA ALA A 79 -1.58 6.21 36.49
C ALA A 79 -2.39 5.66 37.65
N ASP A 80 -3.71 5.65 37.49
CA ASP A 80 -4.64 4.95 38.36
C ASP A 80 -4.98 3.60 37.72
N ILE A 81 -4.53 2.51 38.37
CA ILE A 81 -4.70 1.13 37.86
C ILE A 81 -5.73 0.39 38.71
N THR A 82 -6.80 -0.08 38.07
CA THR A 82 -7.84 -0.91 38.69
C THR A 82 -7.87 -2.27 38.02
N GLY A 83 -7.33 -3.29 38.67
CA GLY A 83 -7.22 -4.65 38.15
C GLY A 83 -5.89 -5.30 38.56
N ASP A 84 -5.55 -6.41 37.91
CA ASP A 84 -4.30 -7.14 38.14
C ASP A 84 -3.40 -7.09 36.88
N GLY A 85 -2.11 -7.38 37.06
CA GLY A 85 -1.17 -7.62 35.95
C GLY A 85 -0.53 -6.37 35.35
N ALA A 86 -0.86 -5.16 35.82
CA ALA A 86 -0.15 -3.93 35.49
C ALA A 86 0.27 -3.17 36.75
N THR A 87 1.42 -2.50 36.69
CA THR A 87 1.91 -1.58 37.74
C THR A 87 2.45 -0.29 37.13
N PHE A 88 2.47 0.78 37.93
CA PHE A 88 3.15 2.03 37.58
C PHE A 88 4.46 2.12 38.38
N GLU A 89 5.59 1.98 37.69
CA GLU A 89 6.92 1.87 38.28
C GLU A 89 7.93 2.69 37.47
N ASP A 90 8.76 3.47 38.16
CA ASP A 90 9.82 4.29 37.55
C ASP A 90 9.35 5.20 36.40
N GLY A 91 8.12 5.71 36.49
CA GLY A 91 7.52 6.60 35.47
C GLY A 91 6.85 5.87 34.31
N ASN A 92 6.83 4.54 34.31
CA ASN A 92 6.31 3.71 33.22
C ASN A 92 5.16 2.80 33.67
N ILE A 93 4.39 2.31 32.72
CA ILE A 93 3.43 1.23 32.92
C ILE A 93 4.11 -0.10 32.59
N LYS A 94 4.16 -1.01 33.54
CA LYS A 94 4.67 -2.37 33.36
C LYS A 94 3.53 -3.37 33.34
N ILE A 95 3.36 -4.08 32.23
CA ILE A 95 2.41 -5.19 32.08
C ILE A 95 3.17 -6.49 32.27
N THR A 96 2.79 -7.29 33.27
CA THR A 96 3.54 -8.46 33.75
C THR A 96 2.77 -9.77 33.67
N LYS A 97 1.56 -9.76 33.09
CA LYS A 97 0.72 -10.95 32.86
C LYS A 97 0.00 -10.85 31.52
N ALA A 98 -0.39 -11.99 30.95
CA ALA A 98 -1.40 -12.02 29.91
C ALA A 98 -2.72 -11.39 30.40
N GLY A 99 -3.45 -10.74 29.49
CA GLY A 99 -4.76 -10.17 29.80
C GLY A 99 -5.12 -8.96 28.95
N THR A 100 -6.30 -8.41 29.23
CA THR A 100 -6.85 -7.21 28.58
C THR A 100 -6.67 -5.99 29.48
N TYR A 101 -6.15 -4.91 28.88
CA TYR A 101 -5.80 -3.67 29.54
C TYR A 101 -6.48 -2.51 28.81
N VAL A 102 -7.41 -1.82 29.47
CA VAL A 102 -8.17 -0.70 28.89
C VAL A 102 -7.51 0.62 29.28
N LEU A 103 -6.94 1.32 28.29
CA LEU A 103 -6.14 2.52 28.48
C LEU A 103 -6.90 3.77 28.03
N SER A 104 -6.80 4.83 28.82
CA SER A 104 -7.39 6.14 28.50
C SER A 104 -6.61 7.26 29.19
N GLY A 105 -6.67 8.47 28.66
CA GLY A 105 -6.02 9.65 29.24
C GLY A 105 -4.65 9.97 28.64
N ASP A 106 -4.00 11.00 29.17
CA ASP A 106 -2.72 11.52 28.68
C ASP A 106 -1.57 10.98 29.53
N PHE A 107 -0.47 10.56 28.91
CA PHE A 107 0.67 9.95 29.58
C PHE A 107 2.01 10.45 29.05
N ASP A 108 2.89 10.84 29.98
CA ASP A 108 4.29 11.13 29.70
C ASP A 108 5.13 9.96 30.25
N GLY A 109 5.44 8.99 29.41
CA GLY A 109 6.13 7.75 29.80
C GLY A 109 5.99 6.64 28.76
N GLN A 110 6.37 5.42 29.15
CA GLN A 110 6.34 4.24 28.29
C GLN A 110 5.38 3.17 28.81
N ILE A 111 4.75 2.41 27.91
CA ILE A 111 4.13 1.12 28.24
C ILE A 111 5.10 0.00 27.87
N ILE A 112 5.38 -0.90 28.82
CA ILE A 112 6.36 -1.97 28.70
C ILE A 112 5.70 -3.32 28.99
N THR A 113 5.95 -4.34 28.15
CA THR A 113 5.57 -5.73 28.46
C THR A 113 6.75 -6.52 29.03
N GLU A 114 6.51 -7.18 30.16
CA GLU A 114 7.41 -8.11 30.85
C GLU A 114 6.61 -9.39 31.20
N VAL A 115 6.09 -10.06 30.16
CA VAL A 115 5.19 -11.22 30.25
C VAL A 115 5.89 -12.51 29.79
N GLY A 116 5.29 -13.68 30.01
CA GLY A 116 5.85 -14.95 29.56
C GLY A 116 5.76 -15.15 28.04
N ASP A 117 6.62 -16.00 27.46
CA ASP A 117 6.74 -16.19 26.00
C ASP A 117 5.44 -16.63 25.30
N GLU A 118 4.51 -17.27 26.02
CA GLU A 118 3.21 -17.72 25.49
C GLU A 118 2.06 -16.73 25.78
N ASP A 119 2.33 -15.67 26.54
CA ASP A 119 1.32 -14.72 26.98
C ASP A 119 0.88 -13.78 25.85
N VAL A 120 -0.43 -13.54 25.75
CA VAL A 120 -1.01 -12.54 24.87
C VAL A 120 -1.41 -11.32 25.69
N VAL A 121 -0.99 -10.14 25.25
CA VAL A 121 -1.36 -8.86 25.86
C VAL A 121 -2.31 -8.12 24.92
N HIS A 122 -3.50 -7.81 25.42
CA HIS A 122 -4.52 -7.09 24.66
C HIS A 122 -4.66 -5.67 25.21
N LEU A 123 -4.23 -4.68 24.43
CA LEU A 123 -4.29 -3.26 24.77
C LEU A 123 -5.51 -2.63 24.09
N VAL A 124 -6.47 -2.15 24.87
CA VAL A 124 -7.66 -1.48 24.37
C VAL A 124 -7.47 0.02 24.48
N PHE A 125 -7.31 0.68 23.34
CA PHE A 125 -7.06 2.11 23.23
C PHE A 125 -8.38 2.87 23.20
N ASN A 126 -8.73 3.47 24.34
CA ASN A 126 -10.00 4.14 24.59
C ASN A 126 -9.80 5.64 24.85
N GLY A 127 -9.17 6.33 23.89
CA GLY A 127 -8.83 7.75 24.01
C GLY A 127 -7.55 7.97 24.82
N VAL A 128 -6.48 7.25 24.47
CA VAL A 128 -5.17 7.35 25.11
C VAL A 128 -4.19 8.20 24.29
N ASN A 129 -3.45 9.10 24.93
CA ASN A 129 -2.36 9.86 24.31
C ASN A 129 -1.07 9.60 25.08
N ILE A 130 -0.05 9.03 24.43
CA ILE A 130 1.21 8.66 25.06
C ILE A 130 2.34 9.42 24.38
N THR A 131 3.10 10.17 25.16
CA THR A 131 4.32 10.84 24.73
C THR A 131 5.49 10.27 25.53
N ASN A 132 6.56 9.86 24.85
CA ASN A 132 7.83 9.54 25.48
C ASN A 132 8.94 10.33 24.81
N THR A 133 9.65 11.20 25.52
CA THR A 133 10.66 12.06 24.89
C THR A 133 12.06 11.43 24.79
N THR A 134 12.26 10.24 25.37
CA THR A 134 13.58 9.60 25.47
C THR A 134 13.61 8.16 24.96
N SER A 135 12.48 7.60 24.55
CA SER A 135 12.34 6.24 23.99
C SER A 135 10.98 6.11 23.29
N SER A 136 10.56 4.89 22.97
CA SER A 136 9.26 4.59 22.36
C SER A 136 8.09 4.86 23.30
N ALA A 137 6.91 5.12 22.74
CA ALA A 137 5.67 5.19 23.52
C ALA A 137 5.28 3.79 24.05
N ILE A 138 5.50 2.76 23.24
CA ILE A 138 5.22 1.36 23.58
C ILE A 138 6.44 0.50 23.24
N ASN A 139 6.89 -0.29 24.22
CA ASN A 139 7.96 -1.27 24.08
C ASN A 139 7.48 -2.64 24.55
N ALA A 140 7.00 -3.45 23.62
CA ALA A 140 6.59 -4.82 23.91
C ALA A 140 7.69 -5.81 23.54
N ALA A 141 8.71 -5.90 24.38
CA ALA A 141 9.87 -6.76 24.15
C ALA A 141 9.65 -8.25 24.50
N THR A 142 8.57 -8.58 25.21
CA THR A 142 8.23 -9.94 25.64
C THR A 142 6.76 -10.27 25.37
N GLY A 143 6.44 -11.57 25.37
CA GLY A 143 5.10 -12.09 25.06
C GLY A 143 5.00 -12.74 23.69
N LYS A 144 3.95 -13.51 23.46
CA LYS A 144 3.70 -14.17 22.18
C LYS A 144 3.19 -13.19 21.12
N LYS A 145 2.30 -12.30 21.54
CA LYS A 145 1.52 -11.41 20.68
C LYS A 145 1.01 -10.21 21.48
N VAL A 146 0.99 -9.06 20.84
CA VAL A 146 0.24 -7.89 21.28
C VAL A 146 -0.92 -7.66 20.33
N VAL A 147 -2.13 -7.50 20.88
CA VAL A 147 -3.32 -7.08 20.14
C VAL A 147 -3.67 -5.67 20.61
N ILE A 148 -3.86 -4.73 19.70
CA ILE A 148 -4.30 -3.37 19.98
C ILE A 148 -5.69 -3.18 19.38
N THR A 149 -6.68 -2.91 20.22
CA THR A 149 -8.04 -2.57 19.77
C THR A 149 -8.27 -1.07 19.88
N LEU A 150 -8.53 -0.42 18.74
CA LEU A 150 -8.90 0.98 18.65
C LEU A 150 -10.42 1.12 18.89
N VAL A 151 -10.80 1.65 20.05
CA VAL A 151 -12.21 1.81 20.42
C VAL A 151 -12.91 2.79 19.49
N ASP A 152 -14.07 2.38 18.96
CA ASP A 152 -14.87 3.19 18.04
C ASP A 152 -15.20 4.58 18.61
N GLY A 153 -15.10 5.60 17.77
CA GLY A 153 -15.33 7.00 18.14
C GLY A 153 -14.26 7.64 19.04
N THR A 154 -13.17 6.93 19.34
CA THR A 154 -12.03 7.49 20.09
C THR A 154 -10.85 7.83 19.18
N THR A 155 -10.05 8.79 19.62
CA THR A 155 -8.78 9.15 18.99
C THR A 155 -7.66 8.84 19.97
N ASN A 156 -6.65 8.13 19.50
CA ASN A 156 -5.49 7.75 20.27
C ASN A 156 -4.23 8.32 19.60
N THR A 157 -3.24 8.72 20.39
CA THR A 157 -2.02 9.34 19.88
C THR A 157 -0.80 8.68 20.53
N LEU A 158 0.20 8.33 19.73
CA LEU A 158 1.52 7.90 20.20
C LEU A 158 2.58 8.84 19.65
N SER A 159 3.53 9.26 20.48
CA SER A 159 4.69 10.04 20.04
C SER A 159 5.92 9.65 20.84
N ASP A 160 7.06 9.57 20.14
CA ASP A 160 8.36 9.25 20.72
C ASP A 160 9.34 10.44 20.70
N GLY A 161 10.53 10.22 21.24
CA GLY A 161 11.59 11.22 21.29
C GLY A 161 12.32 11.33 19.95
N THR A 162 13.08 12.39 19.75
CA THR A 162 13.98 12.52 18.58
C THR A 162 15.28 11.71 18.72
N SER A 163 15.49 11.09 19.88
CA SER A 163 16.67 10.29 20.23
C SER A 163 16.31 9.34 21.35
N TYR A 164 16.79 8.10 21.25
CA TYR A 164 16.53 7.09 22.27
C TYR A 164 17.73 6.89 23.19
N GLU A 165 17.44 6.72 24.48
CA GLU A 165 18.42 6.36 25.50
C GLU A 165 18.39 4.85 25.73
N TYR A 166 19.51 4.17 25.43
CA TYR A 166 19.65 2.72 25.59
C TYR A 166 20.52 2.36 26.80
N ALA A 167 20.31 1.15 27.32
CA ALA A 167 21.29 0.50 28.18
C ALA A 167 22.54 0.10 27.36
N ASP A 168 23.69 -0.04 28.03
CA ASP A 168 24.95 -0.40 27.36
C ASP A 168 24.82 -1.70 26.57
N GLY A 169 24.95 -1.61 25.24
CA GLY A 169 24.92 -2.77 24.33
C GLY A 169 23.55 -3.10 23.74
N GLU A 170 22.52 -2.33 24.06
CA GLU A 170 21.18 -2.44 23.45
C GLU A 170 21.02 -1.42 22.31
N ASP A 171 20.25 -1.79 21.29
CA ASP A 171 19.88 -0.98 20.13
C ASP A 171 18.36 -0.95 19.88
N GLU A 172 17.58 -1.51 20.81
CA GLU A 172 16.11 -1.58 20.77
C GLU A 172 15.49 -0.99 22.05
N PRO A 173 14.26 -0.45 21.98
CA PRO A 173 13.36 -0.39 20.82
C PRO A 173 13.79 0.65 19.78
N ASP A 174 13.42 0.48 18.51
CA ASP A 174 13.69 1.43 17.43
C ASP A 174 12.41 1.80 16.64
N ALA A 175 11.29 1.92 17.35
CA ALA A 175 10.04 2.44 16.80
C ALA A 175 9.14 3.04 17.88
N THR A 176 8.26 3.99 17.51
CA THR A 176 7.29 4.59 18.44
C THR A 176 6.37 3.53 19.07
N LEU A 177 5.88 2.59 18.25
CA LEU A 177 5.22 1.36 18.66
C LEU A 177 6.11 0.18 18.26
N PHE A 178 6.87 -0.34 19.22
CA PHE A 178 7.77 -1.46 19.00
C PHE A 178 7.24 -2.74 19.66
N VAL A 179 7.15 -3.82 18.88
CA VAL A 179 6.77 -5.15 19.35
C VAL A 179 7.78 -6.18 18.84
N LYS A 180 8.43 -6.91 19.74
CA LYS A 180 9.44 -7.91 19.37
C LYS A 180 8.86 -9.19 18.78
N ASN A 181 7.55 -9.38 18.90
CA ASN A 181 6.81 -10.54 18.42
C ASN A 181 5.62 -10.07 17.56
N ASN A 182 4.63 -10.93 17.36
CA ASN A 182 3.45 -10.61 16.55
C ASN A 182 2.67 -9.40 17.09
N LEU A 183 2.23 -8.52 16.19
CA LEU A 183 1.38 -7.37 16.48
C LEU A 183 0.10 -7.45 15.65
N THR A 184 -1.05 -7.24 16.28
CA THR A 184 -2.31 -6.97 15.59
C THR A 184 -2.89 -5.63 16.01
N ILE A 185 -3.41 -4.87 15.03
CA ILE A 185 -4.20 -3.66 15.25
C ILE A 185 -5.59 -3.90 14.66
N ASN A 186 -6.64 -3.76 15.47
CA ASN A 186 -8.03 -3.96 15.06
C ASN A 186 -8.94 -2.86 15.65
N GLY A 187 -10.25 -2.97 15.40
CA GLY A 187 -11.23 -1.97 15.82
C GLY A 187 -11.40 -0.83 14.81
N ASN A 188 -12.23 0.16 15.16
CA ASN A 188 -12.66 1.24 14.24
C ASN A 188 -12.24 2.65 14.69
N GLY A 189 -11.61 2.77 15.86
CA GLY A 189 -11.10 4.04 16.37
C GLY A 189 -9.94 4.61 15.53
N SER A 190 -9.47 5.79 15.92
CA SER A 190 -8.34 6.45 15.27
C SER A 190 -7.04 6.28 16.07
N LEU A 191 -5.94 6.14 15.35
CA LEU A 191 -4.58 6.12 15.88
C LEU A 191 -3.71 7.10 15.09
N ASN A 192 -3.18 8.12 15.77
CA ASN A 192 -2.20 9.04 15.22
C ASN A 192 -0.83 8.68 15.78
N ILE A 193 0.21 8.65 14.94
CA ILE A 193 1.57 8.37 15.38
C ILE A 193 2.51 9.44 14.82
N ASP A 194 3.19 10.14 15.74
CA ASP A 194 4.26 11.08 15.44
C ASP A 194 5.60 10.41 15.80
N SER A 195 6.25 9.80 14.81
CA SER A 195 7.52 9.09 14.96
C SER A 195 8.71 9.97 14.59
N ASN A 196 9.49 10.34 15.60
CA ASN A 196 10.53 11.36 15.56
C ASN A 196 11.95 10.79 15.59
N TYR A 197 12.13 9.49 15.83
CA TYR A 197 13.45 8.86 15.89
C TYR A 197 13.72 7.87 14.76
N ALA A 198 12.84 6.89 14.59
CA ALA A 198 12.97 5.79 13.64
C ALA A 198 11.57 5.37 13.16
N ALA A 199 11.32 4.08 12.94
CA ALA A 199 10.07 3.60 12.39
C ALA A 199 8.86 3.94 13.28
N ALA A 200 7.67 4.15 12.71
CA ALA A 200 6.50 4.45 13.53
C ALA A 200 5.91 3.19 14.19
N ILE A 201 5.62 2.16 13.40
CA ILE A 201 5.13 0.86 13.87
C ILE A 201 6.10 -0.21 13.43
N LYS A 202 6.65 -0.98 14.39
CA LYS A 202 7.53 -2.11 14.10
C LYS A 202 7.13 -3.37 14.84
N SER A 203 6.97 -4.46 14.09
CA SER A 203 6.94 -5.82 14.62
C SER A 203 8.14 -6.60 14.10
N LYS A 204 8.80 -7.38 14.96
CA LYS A 204 9.88 -8.28 14.55
C LYS A 204 9.40 -9.68 14.11
N ASP A 205 8.09 -9.90 14.07
CA ASP A 205 7.44 -11.07 13.43
C ASP A 205 6.37 -10.55 12.45
N ASN A 206 5.13 -11.05 12.54
CA ASN A 206 3.99 -10.65 11.70
C ASN A 206 3.29 -9.42 12.28
N LEU A 207 2.96 -8.49 11.38
CA LEU A 207 2.13 -7.31 11.66
C LEU A 207 0.82 -7.40 10.90
N ILE A 208 -0.30 -7.39 11.62
CA ILE A 208 -1.64 -7.48 11.04
C ILE A 208 -2.44 -6.23 11.38
N ILE A 209 -3.07 -5.60 10.39
CA ILE A 209 -3.98 -4.47 10.55
C ILE A 209 -5.34 -4.86 9.99
N LEU A 210 -6.32 -5.08 10.86
CA LEU A 210 -7.68 -5.52 10.52
C LEU A 210 -8.73 -4.40 10.54
N GLY A 211 -8.30 -3.15 10.76
CA GLY A 211 -9.18 -2.00 10.81
C GLY A 211 -8.50 -0.74 11.35
N GLY A 212 -9.31 0.29 11.57
CA GLY A 212 -8.90 1.55 12.19
C GLY A 212 -8.63 2.67 11.21
N ASN A 213 -8.55 3.89 11.74
CA ASN A 213 -8.14 5.09 11.01
C ASN A 213 -6.75 5.49 11.50
N ILE A 214 -5.72 5.09 10.77
CA ILE A 214 -4.32 5.22 11.17
C ILE A 214 -3.66 6.36 10.38
N THR A 215 -3.12 7.35 11.07
CA THR A 215 -2.35 8.44 10.47
C THR A 215 -0.93 8.43 11.04
N ILE A 216 0.07 8.40 10.17
CA ILE A 216 1.48 8.30 10.56
C ILE A 216 2.28 9.42 9.92
N ASP A 217 3.02 10.15 10.73
CA ASP A 217 4.12 11.01 10.33
C ASP A 217 5.42 10.38 10.89
N SER A 218 6.34 9.96 10.01
CA SER A 218 7.58 9.27 10.39
C SER A 218 8.81 9.91 9.77
N VAL A 219 9.87 10.09 10.56
CA VAL A 219 11.19 10.54 10.08
C VAL A 219 12.02 9.42 9.43
N ASP A 220 11.50 8.19 9.43
CA ASP A 220 12.09 7.00 8.84
C ASP A 220 10.94 6.20 8.20
N LYS A 221 10.87 4.87 8.38
CA LYS A 221 9.80 4.03 7.83
C LYS A 221 8.48 4.24 8.58
N ALA A 222 7.33 4.13 7.92
CA ALA A 222 6.05 4.21 8.64
C ALA A 222 5.65 2.87 9.26
N ILE A 223 5.56 1.80 8.48
CA ILE A 223 5.16 0.47 8.96
C ILE A 223 6.20 -0.58 8.57
N LYS A 224 6.79 -1.26 9.56
CA LYS A 224 7.76 -2.35 9.35
C LYS A 224 7.30 -3.63 10.06
N GLY A 225 6.89 -4.64 9.29
CA GLY A 225 6.78 -6.01 9.79
C GLY A 225 7.98 -6.82 9.32
N LYS A 226 8.60 -7.65 10.16
CA LYS A 226 9.76 -8.43 9.70
C LYS A 226 9.34 -9.56 8.78
N ASP A 227 8.46 -10.44 9.25
CA ASP A 227 8.09 -11.66 8.51
C ASP A 227 6.94 -11.38 7.54
N SER A 228 5.96 -10.57 7.96
CA SER A 228 4.88 -10.12 7.09
C SER A 228 4.21 -8.84 7.57
N VAL A 229 3.54 -8.17 6.63
CA VAL A 229 2.54 -7.15 6.90
C VAL A 229 1.26 -7.56 6.18
N THR A 230 0.15 -7.70 6.91
CA THR A 230 -1.17 -7.97 6.32
C THR A 230 -2.16 -6.86 6.67
N ILE A 231 -2.86 -6.34 5.66
CA ILE A 231 -3.79 -5.22 5.80
C ILE A 231 -5.17 -5.59 5.27
N GLU A 232 -6.19 -5.33 6.08
CA GLU A 232 -7.58 -5.54 5.76
C GLU A 232 -8.46 -4.47 6.44
N ASN A 233 -9.42 -3.91 5.71
CA ASN A 233 -10.45 -3.00 6.22
C ASN A 233 -9.95 -1.73 6.97
N ALA A 234 -8.70 -1.32 6.78
CA ALA A 234 -8.11 -0.14 7.43
C ALA A 234 -8.10 1.10 6.52
N ASN A 235 -8.20 2.30 7.13
CA ASN A 235 -7.91 3.56 6.47
C ASN A 235 -6.56 4.08 6.97
N ILE A 236 -5.54 4.07 6.12
CA ILE A 236 -4.16 4.41 6.48
C ILE A 236 -3.72 5.64 5.69
N THR A 237 -3.15 6.63 6.37
CA THR A 237 -2.50 7.79 5.75
C THR A 237 -1.07 7.91 6.26
N ILE A 238 -0.10 7.97 5.35
CA ILE A 238 1.33 7.97 5.68
C ILE A 238 2.01 9.20 5.07
N ASN A 239 2.84 9.86 5.88
CA ASN A 239 4.00 10.63 5.42
C ASN A 239 5.26 10.02 6.07
N ALA A 240 6.16 9.48 5.25
CA ALA A 240 7.44 8.91 5.67
C ALA A 240 8.58 9.66 4.99
N GLU A 241 9.71 9.80 5.69
CA GLU A 241 10.95 10.31 5.08
C GLU A 241 11.81 9.19 4.46
N ASP A 242 11.60 7.95 4.91
CA ASP A 242 12.05 6.71 4.26
C ASP A 242 10.80 5.97 3.76
N ASP A 243 10.71 4.64 3.89
CA ASP A 243 9.63 3.88 3.23
C ASP A 243 8.25 3.98 3.88
N GLY A 244 7.22 3.78 3.07
CA GLY A 244 5.83 3.70 3.52
C GLY A 244 5.56 2.42 4.30
N ILE A 245 5.34 1.31 3.57
CA ILE A 245 5.06 0.00 4.17
C ILE A 245 6.12 -0.99 3.71
N THR A 246 6.87 -1.52 4.67
CA THR A 246 8.03 -2.37 4.40
C THR A 246 7.95 -3.69 5.14
N THR A 247 8.40 -4.77 4.50
CA THR A 247 8.65 -6.05 5.18
C THR A 247 9.82 -6.82 4.59
N ASP A 248 10.49 -7.61 5.43
CA ASP A 248 11.53 -8.54 4.94
C ASP A 248 10.91 -9.85 4.40
N GLY A 249 9.59 -9.98 4.42
CA GLY A 249 8.87 -11.14 3.89
C GLY A 249 7.70 -10.74 3.00
N ALA A 250 6.48 -11.09 3.42
CA ALA A 250 5.28 -10.95 2.59
C ALA A 250 4.43 -9.73 2.98
N LEU A 251 4.11 -8.88 2.00
CA LEU A 251 3.12 -7.81 2.13
C LEU A 251 1.82 -8.25 1.45
N VAL A 252 0.73 -8.34 2.23
CA VAL A 252 -0.59 -8.74 1.73
C VAL A 252 -1.61 -7.65 2.02
N ILE A 253 -2.22 -7.09 0.97
CA ILE A 253 -3.27 -6.09 1.07
C ILE A 253 -4.57 -6.68 0.53
N ASN A 254 -5.46 -7.07 1.46
CA ASN A 254 -6.74 -7.69 1.12
C ASN A 254 -7.82 -6.64 0.81
N SER A 255 -7.82 -5.53 1.55
CA SER A 255 -8.73 -4.40 1.38
C SER A 255 -8.29 -3.19 2.21
N GLY A 256 -8.98 -2.07 2.07
CA GLY A 256 -8.71 -0.84 2.83
C GLY A 256 -8.55 0.38 1.93
N ASN A 257 -8.24 1.52 2.54
CA ASN A 257 -7.91 2.76 1.85
C ASN A 257 -6.54 3.22 2.34
N ILE A 258 -5.52 3.11 1.50
CA ILE A 258 -4.11 3.38 1.85
C ILE A 258 -3.67 4.58 1.02
N ASN A 259 -3.29 5.66 1.70
CA ASN A 259 -2.84 6.90 1.08
C ASN A 259 -1.44 7.25 1.58
N ILE A 260 -0.42 6.86 0.82
CA ILE A 260 0.98 7.22 1.05
C ILE A 260 1.21 8.55 0.33
N LYS A 261 1.21 9.64 1.08
CA LYS A 261 1.35 11.00 0.52
C LYS A 261 2.79 11.36 0.20
N LYS A 262 3.72 10.67 0.85
CA LYS A 262 5.16 10.78 0.70
C LYS A 262 5.82 9.57 1.34
N ALA A 263 6.78 8.98 0.63
CA ALA A 263 7.75 8.03 1.14
C ALA A 263 8.99 8.02 0.23
N GLY A 264 10.09 7.41 0.68
CA GLY A 264 11.21 6.93 -0.14
C GLY A 264 10.66 5.95 -1.16
N GLU A 265 10.46 4.71 -0.74
CA GLU A 265 9.64 3.74 -1.47
C GLU A 265 8.21 3.67 -0.93
N GLY A 266 7.23 3.41 -1.81
CA GLY A 266 5.84 3.26 -1.42
C GLY A 266 5.59 1.98 -0.63
N LEU A 267 5.67 0.85 -1.32
CA LEU A 267 5.56 -0.50 -0.74
C LEU A 267 6.82 -1.31 -1.06
N GLU A 268 7.46 -1.90 -0.05
CA GLU A 268 8.68 -2.70 -0.20
C GLU A 268 8.52 -4.07 0.47
N ALA A 269 8.73 -5.17 -0.26
CA ALA A 269 8.67 -6.53 0.28
C ALA A 269 9.41 -7.56 -0.59
N VAL A 270 9.57 -8.80 -0.10
CA VAL A 270 9.98 -9.92 -0.96
C VAL A 270 8.83 -10.34 -1.87
N THR A 271 7.61 -10.36 -1.33
CA THR A 271 6.40 -10.62 -2.11
C THR A 271 5.34 -9.57 -1.79
N ILE A 272 4.73 -9.01 -2.82
CA ILE A 272 3.64 -8.03 -2.70
C ILE A 272 2.39 -8.62 -3.33
N ASP A 273 1.36 -8.88 -2.52
CA ASP A 273 0.06 -9.37 -2.94
C ASP A 273 -1.03 -8.31 -2.68
N ILE A 274 -1.52 -7.67 -3.74
CA ILE A 274 -2.64 -6.71 -3.68
C ILE A 274 -3.91 -7.37 -4.20
N ASN A 275 -4.72 -7.86 -3.27
CA ASN A 275 -5.98 -8.53 -3.58
C ASN A 275 -7.16 -7.55 -3.72
N GLY A 276 -7.04 -6.36 -3.12
CA GLY A 276 -8.10 -5.35 -3.10
C GLY A 276 -7.69 -4.03 -2.44
N GLY A 277 -8.65 -3.11 -2.31
CA GLY A 277 -8.45 -1.80 -1.67
C GLY A 277 -8.37 -0.63 -2.65
N ASN A 278 -8.30 0.59 -2.10
CA ASN A 278 -7.93 1.81 -2.81
C ASN A 278 -6.56 2.26 -2.30
N ILE A 279 -5.55 2.25 -3.16
CA ILE A 279 -4.16 2.48 -2.81
C ILE A 279 -3.65 3.64 -3.66
N ASP A 280 -3.28 4.73 -3.01
CA ASP A 280 -2.72 5.92 -3.63
C ASP A 280 -1.30 6.14 -3.05
N ILE A 281 -0.29 6.18 -3.92
CA ILE A 281 1.12 6.24 -3.55
C ILE A 281 1.81 7.41 -4.25
N VAL A 282 2.48 8.23 -3.46
CA VAL A 282 3.49 9.19 -3.91
C VAL A 282 4.81 8.81 -3.25
N ALA A 283 5.76 8.36 -4.06
CA ALA A 283 7.08 7.92 -3.64
C ALA A 283 8.16 8.78 -4.31
N THR A 284 9.26 9.05 -3.62
CA THR A 284 10.40 9.78 -4.19
C THR A 284 11.38 8.87 -4.90
N ASP A 285 11.34 7.58 -4.59
CA ASP A 285 12.03 6.48 -5.26
C ASP A 285 10.97 5.59 -5.91
N ASP A 286 11.01 4.28 -5.67
CA ASP A 286 10.09 3.31 -6.28
C ASP A 286 8.68 3.36 -5.69
N GLY A 287 7.68 3.19 -6.54
CA GLY A 287 6.30 3.10 -6.11
C GLY A 287 6.00 1.79 -5.39
N LEU A 288 6.34 0.69 -6.05
CA LEU A 288 6.16 -0.68 -5.58
C LEU A 288 7.46 -1.45 -5.86
N ASN A 289 8.18 -1.87 -4.82
CA ASN A 289 9.45 -2.58 -4.94
C ASN A 289 9.34 -4.00 -4.37
N ALA A 290 9.41 -5.01 -5.24
CA ALA A 290 9.52 -6.40 -4.85
C ALA A 290 10.97 -6.89 -5.00
N ARG A 291 11.69 -7.04 -3.87
CA ARG A 291 13.10 -7.46 -3.85
C ARG A 291 13.40 -8.52 -2.79
N GLY A 292 14.26 -9.46 -3.15
CA GLY A 292 14.80 -10.45 -2.25
C GLY A 292 15.74 -9.85 -1.21
N LEU A 293 15.94 -10.59 -0.12
CA LEU A 293 16.89 -10.21 0.92
C LEU A 293 18.30 -10.68 0.56
N ILE A 294 19.28 -9.86 0.93
CA ILE A 294 20.68 -10.22 0.92
C ILE A 294 21.30 -9.83 2.27
N ASP A 295 22.29 -10.60 2.72
CA ASP A 295 22.99 -10.33 3.97
C ASP A 295 23.63 -8.92 3.95
N ASP A 296 23.45 -8.16 5.02
CA ASP A 296 23.95 -6.79 5.12
C ASP A 296 25.47 -6.69 4.97
N SER A 297 26.20 -7.77 5.29
CA SER A 297 27.65 -7.85 5.15
C SER A 297 28.14 -8.12 3.71
N ALA A 298 27.22 -8.38 2.77
CA ALA A 298 27.54 -8.47 1.36
C ALA A 298 28.17 -7.16 0.85
N SER A 299 29.15 -7.27 -0.03
CA SER A 299 29.77 -6.11 -0.68
C SER A 299 28.80 -5.44 -1.65
N ASP A 300 29.04 -4.16 -1.96
CA ASP A 300 28.22 -3.41 -2.92
C ASP A 300 28.10 -4.13 -4.27
N ALA A 301 29.19 -4.74 -4.75
CA ALA A 301 29.19 -5.51 -5.99
C ALA A 301 28.36 -6.81 -5.91
N GLU A 302 28.25 -7.43 -4.74
CA GLU A 302 27.37 -8.60 -4.53
C GLU A 302 25.91 -8.17 -4.46
N LYS A 303 25.62 -7.02 -3.83
CA LYS A 303 24.27 -6.45 -3.78
C LYS A 303 23.79 -6.02 -5.17
N GLU A 304 24.64 -5.32 -5.93
CA GLU A 304 24.37 -4.98 -7.34
C GLU A 304 24.12 -6.26 -8.16
N ALA A 305 25.01 -7.25 -8.09
CA ALA A 305 24.84 -8.49 -8.84
C ALA A 305 23.54 -9.23 -8.48
N TYR A 306 23.17 -9.25 -7.20
CA TYR A 306 21.94 -9.89 -6.73
C TYR A 306 20.67 -9.13 -7.11
N GLY A 307 20.75 -7.80 -7.17
CA GLY A 307 19.66 -6.94 -7.64
C GLY A 307 19.38 -7.14 -9.13
N GLU A 308 20.38 -7.48 -9.94
CA GLU A 308 20.23 -7.74 -11.39
C GLU A 308 19.81 -9.20 -11.71
N GLU A 309 19.77 -10.07 -10.71
CA GLU A 309 19.36 -11.46 -10.88
C GLU A 309 17.84 -11.59 -10.93
N ASN A 310 17.34 -12.48 -11.78
CA ASN A 310 15.94 -12.90 -11.72
C ASN A 310 15.72 -13.81 -10.50
N GLN A 311 15.12 -13.24 -9.46
CA GLN A 311 14.76 -13.90 -8.22
C GLN A 311 13.37 -14.54 -8.37
N ALA A 312 13.34 -15.85 -8.65
CA ALA A 312 12.11 -16.54 -9.03
C ALA A 312 10.99 -16.51 -7.97
N ASP A 313 11.35 -16.44 -6.69
CA ASP A 313 10.40 -16.42 -5.55
C ASP A 313 10.02 -14.98 -5.12
N THR A 314 10.62 -13.97 -5.74
CA THR A 314 10.30 -12.55 -5.54
C THR A 314 9.23 -12.14 -6.55
N TYR A 315 8.14 -11.51 -6.11
CA TYR A 315 7.11 -11.06 -7.05
C TYR A 315 6.25 -9.91 -6.52
N LEU A 316 5.66 -9.20 -7.48
CA LEU A 316 4.50 -8.33 -7.28
C LEU A 316 3.29 -8.92 -8.00
N LYS A 317 2.16 -9.07 -7.29
CA LYS A 317 0.91 -9.57 -7.85
C LYS A 317 -0.28 -8.69 -7.45
N ILE A 318 -1.03 -8.24 -8.44
CA ILE A 318 -2.27 -7.46 -8.25
C ILE A 318 -3.44 -8.25 -8.82
N THR A 319 -4.34 -8.72 -7.97
CA THR A 319 -5.56 -9.44 -8.40
C THR A 319 -6.82 -8.58 -8.31
N GLY A 320 -6.75 -7.42 -7.65
CA GLY A 320 -7.91 -6.55 -7.44
C GLY A 320 -7.55 -5.16 -6.89
N GLY A 321 -8.58 -4.37 -6.62
CA GLY A 321 -8.44 -3.01 -6.09
C GLY A 321 -8.22 -1.92 -7.14
N VAL A 322 -7.98 -0.70 -6.66
CA VAL A 322 -7.56 0.47 -7.43
C VAL A 322 -6.20 0.88 -6.89
N VAL A 323 -5.18 0.89 -7.74
CA VAL A 323 -3.79 1.22 -7.37
C VAL A 323 -3.32 2.37 -8.24
N ASN A 324 -2.99 3.50 -7.63
CA ASN A 324 -2.44 4.68 -8.27
C ASN A 324 -1.05 4.96 -7.72
N VAL A 325 -0.06 5.08 -8.59
CA VAL A 325 1.34 5.31 -8.20
C VAL A 325 1.90 6.51 -8.95
N ASP A 326 2.51 7.43 -8.20
CA ASP A 326 3.39 8.49 -8.68
C ASP A 326 4.77 8.34 -8.05
N ALA A 327 5.71 7.72 -8.78
CA ALA A 327 7.03 7.34 -8.29
C ALA A 327 8.17 8.21 -8.86
N GLY A 328 9.11 8.66 -8.04
CA GLY A 328 10.25 9.43 -8.50
C GLY A 328 11.21 8.62 -9.39
N ALA A 329 11.35 7.33 -9.09
CA ALA A 329 12.09 6.32 -9.84
C ALA A 329 11.13 5.33 -10.50
N ASP A 330 11.30 4.02 -10.27
CA ASP A 330 10.49 3.01 -10.92
C ASP A 330 9.05 3.00 -10.41
N GLY A 331 8.12 3.00 -11.36
CA GLY A 331 6.70 2.88 -11.00
C GLY A 331 6.40 1.54 -10.32
N ILE A 332 6.93 0.47 -10.91
CA ILE A 332 6.95 -0.89 -10.39
C ILE A 332 8.37 -1.38 -10.61
N ASP A 333 9.06 -1.79 -9.55
CA ASP A 333 10.32 -2.52 -9.59
C ASP A 333 10.10 -3.93 -9.03
N SER A 334 10.62 -4.93 -9.74
CA SER A 334 10.71 -6.27 -9.18
C SER A 334 11.96 -6.99 -9.64
N ASN A 335 12.78 -7.38 -8.68
CA ASN A 335 13.89 -8.30 -8.94
C ASN A 335 13.43 -9.71 -9.34
N GLY A 336 12.11 -9.96 -9.41
CA GLY A 336 11.53 -11.20 -9.92
C GLY A 336 10.38 -10.93 -10.88
N GLN A 337 9.16 -11.31 -10.49
CA GLN A 337 8.01 -11.38 -11.39
C GLN A 337 6.98 -10.28 -11.15
N VAL A 338 6.25 -9.91 -12.19
CA VAL A 338 5.10 -8.99 -12.09
C VAL A 338 3.84 -9.65 -12.67
N TYR A 339 2.78 -9.72 -11.88
CA TYR A 339 1.53 -10.36 -12.24
C TYR A 339 0.36 -9.40 -12.08
N ILE A 340 -0.25 -9.00 -13.20
CA ILE A 340 -1.48 -8.18 -13.19
C ILE A 340 -2.66 -9.09 -13.57
N GLU A 341 -3.37 -9.57 -12.56
CA GLU A 341 -4.47 -10.53 -12.68
C GLU A 341 -5.86 -9.92 -12.40
N GLY A 342 -5.92 -8.61 -12.19
CA GLY A 342 -7.16 -7.87 -11.99
C GLY A 342 -6.93 -6.43 -11.54
N GLY A 343 -8.01 -5.80 -11.05
CA GLY A 343 -7.97 -4.43 -10.55
C GLY A 343 -7.91 -3.33 -11.62
N THR A 344 -7.76 -2.09 -11.14
CA THR A 344 -7.45 -0.91 -11.95
C THR A 344 -6.12 -0.34 -11.48
N VAL A 345 -5.10 -0.39 -12.33
CA VAL A 345 -3.73 -0.01 -11.98
C VAL A 345 -3.27 1.13 -12.87
N TYR A 346 -2.90 2.25 -12.26
CA TYR A 346 -2.38 3.42 -12.92
C TYR A 346 -1.02 3.80 -12.35
N ILE A 347 0.01 3.80 -13.20
CA ILE A 347 1.39 4.03 -12.80
C ILE A 347 1.94 5.23 -13.58
N SER A 348 2.46 6.21 -12.87
CA SER A 348 3.34 7.23 -13.42
C SER A 348 4.73 7.03 -12.82
N GLY A 349 5.65 6.45 -13.61
CA GLY A 349 7.05 6.26 -13.23
C GLY A 349 7.92 7.46 -13.58
N ALA A 350 9.25 7.27 -13.58
CA ALA A 350 10.20 8.35 -13.79
C ALA A 350 10.04 9.13 -15.12
N THR A 351 10.53 10.37 -15.10
CA THR A 351 10.49 11.30 -16.26
C THR A 351 11.83 11.42 -17.01
N SER A 352 12.84 10.69 -16.54
CA SER A 352 14.16 10.52 -17.15
C SER A 352 14.71 9.16 -16.75
N GLY A 353 15.45 8.49 -17.65
CA GLY A 353 16.13 7.24 -17.29
C GLY A 353 17.25 7.45 -16.27
N PRO A 354 17.78 6.38 -15.65
CA PRO A 354 17.57 4.99 -16.05
C PRO A 354 16.20 4.41 -15.69
N ASP A 355 15.56 4.93 -14.64
CA ASP A 355 14.31 4.40 -14.10
C ASP A 355 13.13 4.57 -15.08
N VAL A 356 12.17 3.67 -14.98
CA VAL A 356 11.04 3.51 -15.89
C VAL A 356 9.70 3.40 -15.14
N ALA A 357 8.64 2.94 -15.81
CA ALA A 357 7.32 2.77 -15.18
C ALA A 357 7.01 1.31 -14.82
N LEU A 358 7.75 0.38 -15.41
CA LEU A 358 7.66 -1.05 -15.19
C LEU A 358 9.07 -1.59 -15.41
N ASP A 359 9.72 -1.98 -14.33
CA ASP A 359 10.99 -2.69 -14.33
C ASP A 359 10.79 -4.04 -13.65
N TYR A 360 11.43 -5.06 -14.23
CA TYR A 360 11.44 -6.40 -13.68
C TYR A 360 12.56 -7.25 -14.28
N ASN A 361 13.13 -8.16 -13.49
CA ASN A 361 14.18 -9.08 -13.95
C ASN A 361 13.64 -10.40 -14.52
N GLY A 362 12.45 -10.80 -14.07
CA GLY A 362 11.79 -12.04 -14.47
C GLY A 362 10.81 -11.83 -15.61
N GLU A 363 9.53 -12.12 -15.34
CA GLU A 363 8.46 -12.00 -16.30
C GLU A 363 7.33 -11.12 -15.75
N ALA A 364 6.89 -10.17 -16.59
CA ALA A 364 5.64 -9.45 -16.38
C ALA A 364 4.52 -10.02 -17.25
N THR A 365 3.40 -10.43 -16.66
CA THR A 365 2.20 -10.86 -17.39
C THR A 365 0.95 -10.11 -16.97
N ILE A 366 0.01 -9.98 -17.90
CA ILE A 366 -1.33 -9.45 -17.64
C ILE A 366 -2.42 -10.42 -18.12
N SER A 367 -3.39 -10.73 -17.25
CA SER A 367 -4.46 -11.68 -17.52
C SER A 367 -5.88 -11.14 -17.34
N SER A 368 -6.04 -10.05 -16.58
CA SER A 368 -7.32 -9.37 -16.38
C SER A 368 -7.12 -7.90 -15.95
N GLY A 369 -8.20 -7.13 -15.84
CA GLY A 369 -8.21 -5.79 -15.25
C GLY A 369 -7.95 -4.64 -16.22
N THR A 370 -7.66 -3.46 -15.69
CA THR A 370 -7.22 -2.28 -16.44
C THR A 370 -5.84 -1.86 -15.95
N PHE A 371 -4.91 -1.62 -16.87
CA PHE A 371 -3.55 -1.18 -16.56
C PHE A 371 -3.17 -0.03 -17.49
N VAL A 372 -2.69 1.09 -16.93
CA VAL A 372 -2.00 2.13 -17.70
C VAL A 372 -0.74 2.53 -16.95
N SER A 373 0.42 2.37 -17.59
CA SER A 373 1.67 2.97 -17.10
C SER A 373 2.16 4.05 -18.05
N THR A 374 2.81 5.08 -17.50
CA THR A 374 3.42 6.18 -18.25
C THR A 374 4.82 6.46 -17.70
N GLY A 375 5.79 6.66 -18.59
CA GLY A 375 7.17 6.97 -18.22
C GLY A 375 8.02 7.36 -19.43
N VAL A 376 9.32 7.09 -19.35
CA VAL A 376 10.27 7.30 -20.46
C VAL A 376 10.39 6.08 -21.37
N GLN A 377 10.85 6.29 -22.62
CA GLN A 377 11.10 5.19 -23.57
C GLN A 377 12.41 4.45 -23.32
N GLU A 378 13.40 5.15 -22.76
CA GLU A 378 14.72 4.58 -22.46
C GLU A 378 14.55 3.44 -21.46
N MET A 379 15.05 2.25 -21.80
CA MET A 379 14.97 1.01 -20.99
C MET A 379 13.55 0.55 -20.62
N SER A 380 12.51 1.17 -21.20
CA SER A 380 11.13 0.80 -20.93
C SER A 380 10.84 -0.67 -21.22
N GLN A 381 10.21 -1.34 -20.24
CA GLN A 381 9.69 -2.68 -20.39
C GLN A 381 8.16 -2.67 -20.65
N THR A 382 7.64 -3.83 -21.06
CA THR A 382 6.20 -4.06 -21.27
C THR A 382 5.88 -5.52 -21.03
N PHE A 383 4.61 -5.89 -20.97
CA PHE A 383 4.21 -7.27 -20.67
C PHE A 383 4.73 -8.28 -21.70
N SER A 384 4.94 -9.51 -21.26
CA SER A 384 5.40 -10.60 -22.09
C SER A 384 4.30 -11.13 -23.01
N SER A 385 4.69 -11.95 -23.99
CA SER A 385 3.78 -12.66 -24.89
C SER A 385 2.96 -13.77 -24.21
N ASN A 386 3.27 -14.14 -22.97
CA ASN A 386 2.47 -15.12 -22.20
C ASN A 386 1.22 -14.48 -21.59
N SER A 387 1.09 -13.15 -21.64
CA SER A 387 -0.11 -12.43 -21.24
C SER A 387 -1.34 -12.90 -22.03
N THR A 388 -2.41 -13.23 -21.31
CA THR A 388 -3.68 -13.65 -21.92
C THR A 388 -4.60 -12.48 -22.24
N GLN A 389 -4.37 -11.32 -21.63
CA GLN A 389 -5.07 -10.08 -21.94
C GLN A 389 -4.27 -9.26 -22.97
N ASN A 390 -4.98 -8.61 -23.89
CA ASN A 390 -4.36 -7.76 -24.90
C ASN A 390 -3.83 -6.46 -24.28
N PHE A 391 -2.70 -5.98 -24.79
CA PHE A 391 -2.12 -4.70 -24.39
C PHE A 391 -1.54 -3.94 -25.58
N ILE A 392 -1.36 -2.64 -25.41
CA ILE A 392 -0.81 -1.69 -26.38
C ILE A 392 0.40 -1.02 -25.74
N THR A 393 1.56 -1.16 -26.36
CA THR A 393 2.77 -0.40 -26.07
C THR A 393 2.82 0.82 -26.99
N ALA A 394 2.84 2.02 -26.42
CA ALA A 394 2.77 3.27 -27.15
C ALA A 394 4.07 4.08 -27.02
N TYR A 395 4.68 4.40 -28.16
CA TYR A 395 5.85 5.27 -28.26
C TYR A 395 5.47 6.62 -28.86
N TYR A 396 5.84 7.72 -28.20
CA TYR A 396 5.59 9.07 -28.69
C TYR A 396 6.86 9.74 -29.19
N SER A 397 6.86 10.35 -30.38
CA SER A 397 8.06 10.97 -30.96
C SER A 397 8.61 12.17 -30.18
N SER A 398 7.85 12.67 -29.22
CA SER A 398 8.20 13.77 -28.32
C SER A 398 7.57 13.55 -26.95
N THR A 399 8.21 14.05 -25.90
CA THR A 399 7.65 14.08 -24.55
C THR A 399 6.32 14.84 -24.53
N LEU A 400 5.32 14.23 -23.91
CA LEU A 400 4.02 14.81 -23.59
C LEU A 400 4.05 15.38 -22.18
N GLU A 401 3.36 16.50 -21.96
CA GLU A 401 3.36 17.20 -20.68
C GLU A 401 2.49 16.49 -19.64
N ALA A 402 2.81 16.70 -18.36
CA ALA A 402 1.95 16.32 -17.25
C ALA A 402 0.52 16.86 -17.43
N GLY A 403 -0.48 16.07 -17.04
CA GLY A 403 -1.89 16.37 -17.25
C GLY A 403 -2.41 16.02 -18.65
N THR A 404 -1.59 15.43 -19.52
CA THR A 404 -2.05 14.88 -20.81
C THR A 404 -2.91 13.63 -20.56
N GLU A 405 -4.10 13.58 -21.15
CA GLU A 405 -4.97 12.40 -21.13
C GLU A 405 -4.53 11.40 -22.20
N ILE A 406 -4.29 10.16 -21.78
CA ILE A 406 -4.25 8.98 -22.64
C ILE A 406 -5.67 8.41 -22.69
N LYS A 407 -6.19 8.25 -23.90
CA LYS A 407 -7.55 7.78 -24.11
C LYS A 407 -7.61 6.75 -25.23
N VAL A 408 -8.26 5.63 -24.95
CA VAL A 408 -8.56 4.58 -25.93
C VAL A 408 -10.05 4.56 -26.19
N THR A 409 -10.43 4.63 -27.47
CA THR A 409 -11.83 4.53 -27.89
C THR A 409 -12.04 3.41 -28.89
N ASP A 410 -13.21 2.77 -28.82
CA ASP A 410 -13.63 1.81 -29.85
C ASP A 410 -14.08 2.54 -31.13
N LYS A 411 -14.36 1.79 -32.19
CA LYS A 411 -14.85 2.33 -33.47
C LYS A 411 -16.17 3.10 -33.39
N SER A 412 -16.95 2.92 -32.33
CA SER A 412 -18.20 3.64 -32.07
C SER A 412 -17.96 4.93 -31.27
N GLY A 413 -16.73 5.19 -30.82
CA GLY A 413 -16.35 6.33 -30.00
C GLY A 413 -16.57 6.12 -28.50
N ASN A 414 -16.87 4.90 -28.03
CA ASN A 414 -16.99 4.62 -26.61
C ASN A 414 -15.60 4.57 -25.97
N VAL A 415 -15.47 5.12 -24.76
CA VAL A 415 -14.21 5.10 -24.01
C VAL A 415 -13.98 3.71 -23.42
N VAL A 416 -12.84 3.13 -23.75
CA VAL A 416 -12.37 1.85 -23.22
C VAL A 416 -11.51 2.08 -21.99
N VAL A 417 -10.54 2.99 -22.10
CA VAL A 417 -9.63 3.43 -21.03
C VAL A 417 -9.43 4.94 -21.16
N SER A 418 -9.38 5.64 -20.02
CA SER A 418 -8.97 7.05 -19.91
C SER A 418 -8.06 7.17 -18.69
N TYR A 419 -6.89 7.78 -18.85
CA TYR A 419 -5.97 8.07 -17.77
C TYR A 419 -5.32 9.44 -17.99
N THR A 420 -5.25 10.28 -16.97
CA THR A 420 -4.55 11.57 -17.03
C THR A 420 -3.20 11.40 -16.33
N ALA A 421 -2.11 11.46 -17.09
CA ALA A 421 -0.78 11.26 -16.54
C ALA A 421 -0.42 12.35 -15.51
N ALA A 422 0.05 11.94 -14.33
CA ALA A 422 0.49 12.86 -13.29
C ALA A 422 1.77 13.62 -13.67
N LYS A 423 2.60 12.99 -14.51
CA LYS A 423 3.90 13.49 -14.95
C LYS A 423 4.03 13.53 -16.46
N SER A 424 5.07 14.20 -16.96
CA SER A 424 5.43 14.14 -18.36
C SER A 424 5.90 12.73 -18.74
N PHE A 425 5.64 12.31 -19.98
CA PHE A 425 5.95 10.96 -20.44
C PHE A 425 6.22 10.93 -21.93
N SER A 426 6.91 9.90 -22.40
CA SER A 426 7.14 9.61 -23.82
C SER A 426 6.82 8.17 -24.19
N PHE A 427 6.45 7.36 -23.20
CA PHE A 427 6.12 5.95 -23.31
C PHE A 427 4.88 5.63 -22.48
N ALA A 428 4.06 4.70 -22.96
CA ALA A 428 2.96 4.14 -22.17
C ALA A 428 2.70 2.66 -22.49
N VAL A 429 2.25 1.91 -21.48
CA VAL A 429 1.65 0.58 -21.65
C VAL A 429 0.19 0.67 -21.26
N ILE A 430 -0.71 0.19 -22.12
CA ILE A 430 -2.16 0.32 -21.95
C ILE A 430 -2.80 -1.05 -22.13
N SER A 431 -3.59 -1.49 -21.15
CA SER A 431 -4.37 -2.71 -21.22
C SER A 431 -5.74 -2.55 -20.58
N SER A 432 -6.72 -3.25 -21.11
CA SER A 432 -8.06 -3.40 -20.53
C SER A 432 -8.68 -4.69 -21.02
N ASP A 433 -9.46 -5.31 -20.13
CA ASP A 433 -10.38 -6.42 -20.41
C ASP A 433 -11.33 -6.19 -21.60
N LYS A 434 -11.52 -4.92 -22.03
CA LYS A 434 -12.34 -4.54 -23.18
C LYS A 434 -11.57 -4.50 -24.51
N LEU A 435 -10.25 -4.68 -24.53
CA LEU A 435 -9.46 -4.78 -25.76
C LEU A 435 -9.64 -6.17 -26.39
N THR A 436 -10.39 -6.23 -27.49
CA THR A 436 -10.79 -7.49 -28.13
C THR A 436 -9.98 -7.74 -29.40
N THR A 437 -9.44 -8.95 -29.54
CA THR A 437 -8.71 -9.38 -30.74
C THR A 437 -9.58 -9.28 -31.99
N GLY A 438 -9.04 -8.67 -33.04
CA GLY A 438 -9.70 -8.43 -34.32
C GLY A 438 -10.43 -7.09 -34.42
N GLU A 439 -10.65 -6.40 -33.31
CA GLU A 439 -11.28 -5.07 -33.29
C GLU A 439 -10.25 -3.95 -33.43
N THR A 440 -10.69 -2.81 -33.96
CA THR A 440 -9.87 -1.60 -34.14
C THR A 440 -10.23 -0.54 -33.10
N TYR A 441 -9.21 0.05 -32.50
CA TYR A 441 -9.31 1.11 -31.51
C TYR A 441 -8.50 2.33 -31.93
N THR A 442 -8.88 3.50 -31.43
CA THR A 442 -8.11 4.74 -31.57
C THR A 442 -7.50 5.10 -30.23
N VAL A 443 -6.17 5.26 -30.18
CA VAL A 443 -5.42 5.74 -29.03
C VAL A 443 -5.05 7.20 -29.26
N THR A 444 -5.44 8.08 -28.34
CA THR A 444 -5.11 9.51 -28.39
C THR A 444 -4.34 9.93 -27.15
N ALA A 445 -3.31 10.75 -27.33
CA ALA A 445 -2.59 11.41 -26.24
C ALA A 445 -1.97 12.74 -26.73
N GLY A 446 -2.43 13.85 -26.17
CA GLY A 446 -2.10 15.18 -26.68
C GLY A 446 -2.58 15.34 -28.13
N ASP A 447 -1.68 15.74 -29.02
CA ASP A 447 -1.95 15.86 -30.47
C ASP A 447 -1.80 14.52 -31.24
N ASN A 448 -1.36 13.45 -30.58
CA ASN A 448 -1.20 12.13 -31.20
C ASN A 448 -2.54 11.40 -31.31
N SER A 449 -2.73 10.68 -32.41
CA SER A 449 -3.92 9.88 -32.68
C SER A 449 -3.58 8.74 -33.62
N ASP A 450 -3.55 7.52 -33.09
CA ASP A 450 -3.19 6.31 -33.82
C ASP A 450 -4.33 5.29 -33.80
N GLU A 451 -4.58 4.65 -34.94
CA GLU A 451 -5.48 3.49 -35.01
C GLU A 451 -4.68 2.19 -34.88
N VAL A 452 -5.17 1.26 -34.05
CA VAL A 452 -4.57 -0.06 -33.86
C VAL A 452 -5.64 -1.14 -33.96
N THR A 453 -5.37 -2.17 -34.77
CA THR A 453 -6.21 -3.38 -34.80
C THR A 453 -5.56 -4.43 -33.92
N ILE A 454 -6.28 -4.88 -32.89
CA ILE A 454 -5.72 -5.74 -31.85
C ILE A 454 -5.48 -7.15 -32.40
N THR A 455 -4.25 -7.61 -32.29
CA THR A 455 -3.87 -9.01 -32.38
C THR A 455 -3.76 -9.60 -30.96
N ALA A 456 -3.85 -10.92 -30.85
CA ALA A 456 -3.75 -11.59 -29.56
C ALA A 456 -2.40 -11.30 -28.90
N GLY A 457 -2.42 -10.79 -27.67
CA GLY A 457 -1.23 -10.41 -26.91
C GLY A 457 -0.83 -8.95 -27.11
N GLY A 458 0.47 -8.71 -27.30
CA GLY A 458 1.05 -7.37 -27.41
C GLY A 458 0.84 -6.70 -28.76
N ASN A 459 0.52 -5.41 -28.73
CA ASN A 459 0.35 -4.55 -29.89
C ASN A 459 1.18 -3.29 -29.70
N THR A 460 1.67 -2.69 -30.79
CA THR A 460 2.53 -1.49 -30.70
C THR A 460 2.00 -0.37 -31.58
N ILE A 461 2.05 0.86 -31.06
CA ILE A 461 1.84 2.09 -31.84
C ILE A 461 3.05 3.03 -31.68
N GLY A 462 3.31 3.82 -32.72
CA GLY A 462 4.49 4.66 -32.80
C GLY A 462 5.79 3.88 -33.04
N GLU A 463 6.91 4.60 -33.04
CA GLU A 463 8.26 4.05 -33.21
C GLU A 463 9.12 4.48 -32.02
N SER A 464 9.88 3.54 -31.44
CA SER A 464 10.83 3.85 -30.38
C SER A 464 11.95 4.75 -30.94
N THR A 465 12.22 5.85 -30.24
CA THR A 465 13.28 6.80 -30.59
C THR A 465 14.56 6.57 -29.76
N GLY A 466 14.52 5.67 -28.78
CA GLY A 466 15.66 5.23 -27.99
C GLY A 466 16.61 4.39 -28.83
N GLY A 467 17.83 4.86 -29.02
CA GLY A 467 18.85 4.17 -29.80
C GLY A 467 19.41 2.94 -29.09
N GLY A 468 18.98 1.75 -29.51
CA GLY A 468 19.70 0.49 -29.28
C GLY A 468 19.05 -0.45 -28.26
N MET A 469 18.77 -1.68 -28.71
CA MET A 469 18.29 -2.84 -27.93
C MET A 469 16.88 -2.74 -27.34
N GLY A 470 15.91 -2.22 -28.12
CA GLY A 470 14.49 -2.44 -27.84
C GLY A 470 14.08 -3.91 -28.02
N GLY A 471 13.35 -4.44 -27.04
CA GLY A 471 12.94 -5.83 -26.90
C GLY A 471 12.35 -6.48 -28.15
N GLN A 472 12.83 -7.69 -28.44
CA GLN A 472 12.19 -8.60 -29.41
C GLN A 472 11.16 -9.45 -28.68
N GLY A 473 9.90 -9.04 -28.77
CA GLY A 473 8.77 -9.94 -28.60
C GLY A 473 8.70 -10.96 -29.75
N GLY A 474 9.36 -12.12 -29.54
CA GLY A 474 9.11 -13.46 -30.13
C GLY A 474 9.51 -13.73 -31.59
N PRO A 475 9.62 -15.01 -32.06
CA PRO A 475 9.61 -16.30 -31.34
C PRO A 475 10.96 -17.05 -31.46
N ASP A 476 11.27 -17.93 -30.49
CA ASP A 476 12.40 -18.88 -30.51
C ASP A 476 13.77 -18.28 -30.88
N GLY A 477 14.56 -17.82 -29.90
CA GLY A 477 15.91 -17.36 -30.20
C GLY A 477 16.78 -17.02 -29.02
N ASN A 478 17.53 -18.03 -28.56
CA ASN A 478 18.94 -17.96 -28.16
C ASN A 478 19.56 -16.54 -28.22
N GLY A 479 19.90 -16.01 -27.05
CA GLY A 479 20.26 -14.62 -26.85
C GLY A 479 21.56 -14.14 -27.49
N GLY A 480 21.83 -12.86 -27.22
CA GLY A 480 23.13 -12.23 -27.34
C GLY A 480 23.05 -10.74 -27.04
N PRO A 481 24.18 -10.06 -26.76
CA PRO A 481 25.48 -10.55 -26.30
C PRO A 481 25.91 -9.84 -24.99
N GLY A 482 26.01 -10.59 -23.90
CA GLY A 482 26.64 -10.11 -22.67
C GLY A 482 26.87 -11.28 -21.72
N GLY A 483 28.11 -11.76 -21.63
CA GLY A 483 28.49 -12.87 -20.76
C GLY A 483 28.35 -14.25 -21.41
N ASN A 484 29.48 -14.93 -21.62
CA ASN A 484 29.52 -16.32 -22.06
C ASN A 484 29.02 -17.23 -20.90
N PRO A 485 28.14 -18.22 -21.10
CA PRO A 485 27.68 -19.08 -20.00
C PRO A 485 28.80 -20.04 -19.57
N PRO A 486 29.03 -20.27 -18.27
CA PRO A 486 29.72 -21.48 -17.85
C PRO A 486 28.81 -22.66 -18.17
N THR A 487 29.35 -23.65 -18.87
CA THR A 487 28.72 -24.97 -19.01
C THR A 487 28.70 -25.65 -17.64
N GLY A 488 27.68 -25.36 -16.82
CA GLY A 488 27.39 -26.02 -15.56
C GLY A 488 26.21 -26.97 -15.73
N GLU A 489 26.32 -28.19 -15.19
CA GLU A 489 25.19 -29.10 -15.06
C GLU A 489 24.05 -28.46 -14.26
N PRO A 490 22.78 -28.89 -14.47
CA PRO A 490 21.64 -28.36 -13.71
C PRO A 490 21.88 -28.44 -12.19
N PRO A 491 21.37 -27.46 -11.41
CA PRO A 491 21.57 -27.42 -9.97
C PRO A 491 21.07 -28.71 -9.30
N GLN A 492 21.85 -29.21 -8.34
CA GLN A 492 21.46 -30.38 -7.56
C GLN A 492 20.28 -30.04 -6.64
N LYS A 493 19.38 -31.03 -6.44
CA LYS A 493 18.23 -30.92 -5.55
C LYS A 493 18.65 -30.50 -4.13
N PRO A 494 17.80 -29.76 -3.41
CA PRO A 494 18.03 -29.43 -2.00
C PRO A 494 18.32 -30.68 -1.18
N THR A 495 19.32 -30.60 -0.31
CA THR A 495 19.67 -31.68 0.61
C THR A 495 19.52 -31.21 2.07
N ASP A 496 19.20 -32.15 2.97
CA ASP A 496 19.25 -31.89 4.40
C ASP A 496 20.71 -31.66 4.88
N ALA A 497 20.89 -31.32 6.15
CA ALA A 497 22.22 -31.12 6.76
C ALA A 497 23.15 -32.36 6.71
N ASN A 498 22.65 -33.52 6.27
CA ASN A 498 23.40 -34.76 6.09
C ASN A 498 23.59 -35.15 4.60
N GLY A 499 23.14 -34.32 3.66
CA GLY A 499 23.29 -34.56 2.22
C GLY A 499 22.24 -35.47 1.60
N ASN A 500 21.10 -35.72 2.27
CA ASN A 500 20.01 -36.50 1.69
C ASN A 500 19.07 -35.58 0.89
N GLU A 501 18.68 -35.98 -0.32
CA GLU A 501 17.71 -35.24 -1.12
C GLU A 501 16.38 -35.08 -0.37
N LEU A 502 15.87 -33.86 -0.30
CA LEU A 502 14.56 -33.56 0.26
C LEU A 502 13.47 -33.95 -0.75
N GLU A 503 12.53 -34.83 -0.35
CA GLU A 503 11.33 -35.09 -1.15
C GLU A 503 10.37 -33.91 -1.03
N MET A 504 10.01 -33.32 -2.18
CA MET A 504 8.96 -32.32 -2.26
C MET A 504 7.58 -32.98 -2.08
N PRO A 505 6.61 -32.34 -1.40
CA PRO A 505 5.24 -32.83 -1.38
C PRO A 505 4.67 -32.84 -2.81
N GLU A 506 4.11 -33.97 -3.24
CA GLU A 506 3.37 -34.04 -4.50
C GLU A 506 2.12 -33.16 -4.43
N PRO A 507 1.79 -32.39 -5.47
CA PRO A 507 0.52 -31.67 -5.54
C PRO A 507 -0.65 -32.68 -5.46
N PRO A 508 -1.77 -32.34 -4.80
CA PRO A 508 -2.89 -33.26 -4.66
C PRO A 508 -3.41 -33.67 -6.05
N SER A 509 -3.34 -34.98 -6.33
CA SER A 509 -3.85 -35.56 -7.58
C SER A 509 -5.37 -35.37 -7.66
N SER A 510 -5.83 -34.68 -8.69
CA SER A 510 -7.25 -34.56 -9.03
C SER A 510 -7.79 -35.85 -9.66
N ASP A 511 -7.99 -36.88 -8.84
CA ASP A 511 -8.87 -37.99 -9.22
C ASP A 511 -9.66 -38.50 -8.00
N SER A 512 -10.89 -38.01 -7.87
CA SER A 512 -11.91 -38.66 -7.05
C SER A 512 -13.22 -38.72 -7.82
N SER A 513 -13.23 -39.52 -8.89
CA SER A 513 -14.46 -40.14 -9.36
C SER A 513 -14.87 -41.27 -8.41
N GLN A 514 -15.73 -40.97 -7.43
CA GLN A 514 -16.52 -42.01 -6.75
C GLN A 514 -18.00 -41.65 -6.71
N THR A 515 -18.71 -42.18 -7.70
CA THR A 515 -20.07 -42.69 -7.56
C THR A 515 -20.15 -43.77 -6.47
N GLU A 516 -21.09 -43.65 -5.52
CA GLU A 516 -22.27 -44.53 -5.38
C GLU A 516 -22.93 -44.46 -3.98
N LYS A 517 -24.26 -44.27 -4.00
CA LYS A 517 -25.31 -44.96 -3.20
C LYS A 517 -25.14 -45.01 -1.68
N ASN A 518 -25.94 -44.23 -0.95
CA ASN A 518 -27.33 -44.50 -0.54
C ASN A 518 -27.87 -43.34 0.30
#